data_AF-A0A7W0F7W8-F1
#
_entry.id   AF-A0A7W0F7W8-F1
#
_cell.length_a   1.000
_cell.length_b   1.000
_cell.length_c   1.000
_cell.angle_alpha   90.00
_cell.angle_beta   90.00
_cell.angle_gamma   90.00
#
_symmetry.space_group_name_H-M   'P 1'
#
loop_
_entity.id
_entity.type
_entity.pdbx_description
1 polymer ?
#
loop_
_entity_poly.entity_id
_entity_poly.type
_entity_poly.pdbx_seq_one_letter_code
_entity_poly.pdbx_strand_id
1 'polypeptide(L)'
;IIPGEGHCYRCLFEEMTPAGLVPSCQEVGLLGVLPGVVGVLQATEVLKLILGKGDVLKNELLIYNALKTTFRKVKVPKNPDCPVCGKNPTITELLDYDAEYCTMR
;
A
#
# COMPACT_ATOMS: atom_id res chain seq x y z
N ILE A 1 6.89 -2.61 3.83
CA ILE A 1 6.46 -3.85 4.51
C ILE A 1 7.55 -4.89 4.32
N ILE A 2 8.09 -5.45 5.40
CA ILE A 2 9.01 -6.60 5.36
C ILE A 2 8.43 -7.63 6.32
N PRO A 3 8.05 -8.84 5.84
CA PRO A 3 7.45 -9.87 6.70
C PRO A 3 8.31 -10.17 7.94
N GLY A 4 7.68 -10.25 9.10
CA GLY A 4 8.34 -10.53 10.39
C GLY A 4 9.10 -9.34 11.00
N GLU A 5 9.31 -8.26 10.26
CA GLU A 5 10.25 -7.20 10.64
C GLU A 5 9.62 -5.82 10.90
N GLY A 6 8.29 -5.71 10.88
CA GLY A 6 7.60 -4.43 11.04
C GLY A 6 6.08 -4.52 10.91
N HIS A 7 5.47 -3.44 10.43
CA HIS A 7 4.04 -3.41 10.14
C HIS A 7 3.72 -4.19 8.86
N CYS A 8 2.52 -4.77 8.78
CA CYS A 8 1.94 -5.24 7.52
C CYS A 8 0.96 -4.19 6.96
N TYR A 9 0.46 -4.40 5.74
CA TYR A 9 -0.52 -3.50 5.12
C TYR A 9 -1.75 -3.25 6.03
N ARG A 10 -2.23 -4.33 6.65
CA ARG A 10 -3.39 -4.36 7.54
C ARG A 10 -3.13 -3.70 8.91
N CYS A 11 -1.89 -3.31 9.23
CA CYS A 11 -1.63 -2.41 10.38
C CYS A 11 -2.01 -0.95 10.09
N LEU A 12 -2.06 -0.56 8.82
CA LEU A 12 -2.43 0.78 8.39
C LEU A 12 -3.89 0.83 7.94
N PHE A 13 -4.32 -0.16 7.18
CA PHE A 13 -5.67 -0.28 6.64
C PHE A 13 -6.33 -1.53 7.20
N GLU A 14 -6.84 -1.45 8.44
CA GLU A 14 -7.30 -2.60 9.25
C GLU A 14 -8.48 -3.36 8.65
N GLU A 15 -9.38 -2.68 7.96
CA GLU A 15 -10.53 -3.30 7.31
C GLU A 15 -10.58 -2.89 5.85
N MET A 16 -11.14 -3.78 5.02
CA MET A 16 -11.45 -3.43 3.64
C MET A 16 -12.57 -2.41 3.63
N THR A 17 -12.45 -1.36 2.82
CA THR A 17 -13.56 -0.43 2.63
C THR A 17 -14.74 -1.18 1.99
N PRO A 18 -15.99 -0.99 2.46
CA PRO A 18 -17.15 -1.61 1.85
C PRO A 18 -17.23 -1.36 0.34
N ALA A 19 -17.73 -2.34 -0.40
CA ALA A 19 -17.94 -2.24 -1.84
C ALA A 19 -18.82 -1.02 -2.19
N GLY A 20 -18.46 -0.30 -3.26
CA GLY A 20 -19.20 0.89 -3.71
C GLY A 20 -18.88 2.19 -2.97
N LEU A 21 -18.07 2.16 -1.90
CA LEU A 21 -17.60 3.39 -1.22
C LEU A 21 -16.29 3.93 -1.81
N VAL A 22 -15.63 3.18 -2.69
CA VAL A 22 -14.43 3.61 -3.41
C VAL A 22 -14.81 3.81 -4.88
N PRO A 23 -14.77 5.05 -5.40
CA PRO A 23 -15.06 5.32 -6.80
C PRO A 23 -14.05 4.61 -7.71
N SER A 24 -14.49 4.24 -8.92
CA SER A 24 -13.63 3.57 -9.89
C SER A 24 -12.51 4.50 -10.39
N CYS A 25 -11.44 3.91 -10.95
CA CYS A 25 -10.37 4.70 -11.56
C CYS A 25 -10.87 5.61 -12.70
N GLN A 26 -11.95 5.20 -13.38
CA GLN A 26 -12.61 5.99 -14.44
C GLN A 26 -13.43 7.15 -13.84
N GLU A 27 -14.03 6.97 -12.66
CA GLU A 27 -14.85 7.99 -11.98
C GLU A 27 -14.01 9.07 -11.28
N VAL A 28 -12.86 8.70 -10.69
CA VAL A 28 -11.99 9.66 -9.96
C VAL A 28 -11.23 10.57 -10.92
N GLY A 29 -10.92 10.08 -12.12
CA GLY A 29 -9.98 10.74 -13.04
C GLY A 29 -8.55 10.64 -12.53
N LEU A 30 -7.72 9.83 -13.19
CA LEU A 30 -6.31 9.65 -12.82
C LEU A 30 -5.40 10.31 -13.85
N LEU A 31 -4.49 11.17 -13.39
CA LEU A 31 -3.39 11.65 -14.23
C LEU A 31 -2.51 10.45 -14.61
N GLY A 32 -2.50 10.06 -15.88
CA GLY A 32 -1.83 8.85 -16.37
C GLY A 32 -0.32 8.78 -16.08
N VAL A 33 0.30 9.91 -15.77
CA VAL A 33 1.71 9.98 -15.32
C VAL A 33 1.92 9.46 -13.89
N LEU A 34 0.90 9.47 -13.03
CA LEU A 34 1.03 9.11 -11.61
C LEU A 34 1.43 7.64 -11.41
N PRO A 35 0.78 6.64 -12.07
CA PRO A 35 1.25 5.26 -12.02
C PRO A 35 2.70 5.11 -12.46
N GLY A 36 3.14 5.86 -13.49
CA GLY A 36 4.53 5.86 -13.96
C GLY A 36 5.51 6.32 -12.88
N VAL A 37 5.23 7.46 -12.23
CA VAL A 37 6.05 7.99 -11.13
C VAL A 37 6.08 7.05 -9.94
N VAL A 38 4.92 6.55 -9.49
CA VAL A 38 4.84 5.63 -8.35
C VAL A 38 5.54 4.30 -8.66
N GLY A 39 5.39 3.78 -9.87
CA GLY A 39 6.02 2.54 -10.31
C GLY A 39 7.55 2.60 -10.31
N VAL A 40 8.15 3.71 -10.79
CA VAL A 40 9.62 3.86 -10.74
C VAL A 40 10.14 4.05 -9.31
N LEU A 41 9.37 4.69 -8.42
CA LEU A 41 9.69 4.78 -7.00
C LEU A 41 9.66 3.39 -6.34
N GLN A 42 8.64 2.58 -6.63
CA GLN A 42 8.56 1.19 -6.16
C GLN A 42 9.71 0.34 -6.69
N ALA A 43 10.03 0.43 -7.98
CA ALA A 43 11.18 -0.26 -8.58
C ALA A 43 12.51 0.14 -7.91
N THR A 44 12.66 1.41 -7.55
CA THR A 44 13.84 1.89 -6.80
C THR A 44 13.94 1.23 -5.42
N GLU A 45 12.84 1.07 -4.69
CA GLU A 45 12.84 0.32 -3.41
C GLU A 45 13.24 -1.14 -3.59
N VAL A 46 12.76 -1.78 -4.65
CA VAL A 46 13.12 -3.18 -4.98
C VAL A 46 14.63 -3.30 -5.23
N LEU A 47 15.22 -2.37 -5.99
CA LEU A 47 16.67 -2.36 -6.22
C LEU A 47 17.47 -2.20 -4.92
N LYS A 48 17.04 -1.32 -4.01
CA LYS A 48 17.69 -1.17 -2.70
C LYS A 48 17.67 -2.45 -1.88
N LEU A 49 16.54 -3.17 -1.88
CA LEU A 49 16.40 -4.47 -1.22
C LEU A 49 17.33 -5.52 -1.83
N ILE A 50 17.33 -5.66 -3.17
CA ILE A 50 18.16 -6.65 -3.87
C ILE A 50 19.65 -6.39 -3.65
N LEU A 51 20.07 -5.12 -3.73
CA LEU A 51 21.47 -4.75 -3.60
C LEU A 51 21.95 -4.67 -2.13
N GLY A 52 21.03 -4.67 -1.16
CA GLY A 52 21.34 -4.40 0.24
C GLY A 52 21.98 -3.02 0.46
N LYS A 53 21.52 -2.00 -0.30
CA LYS A 53 22.10 -0.64 -0.30
C LYS A 53 21.03 0.42 -0.06
N GLY A 54 21.40 1.43 0.73
CA GLY A 54 20.54 2.58 1.04
C GLY A 54 19.45 2.27 2.06
N ASP A 55 18.67 3.29 2.41
CA ASP A 55 17.58 3.17 3.37
C ASP A 55 16.26 2.89 2.64
N VAL A 56 15.69 1.72 2.86
CA VAL A 56 14.38 1.34 2.32
C VAL A 56 13.25 2.03 3.08
N LEU A 57 12.10 2.24 2.42
CA LEU A 57 10.87 2.79 3.02
C LEU A 57 10.16 1.79 3.94
N LYS A 58 10.92 1.05 4.73
CA LYS A 58 10.40 0.12 5.74
C LYS A 58 9.70 0.93 6.83
N ASN A 59 8.51 0.48 7.19
CA ASN A 59 7.67 1.11 8.20
C ASN A 59 7.25 2.56 7.89
N GLU A 60 7.22 2.95 6.60
CA GLU A 60 6.84 4.29 6.17
C GLU A 60 5.80 4.25 5.04
N LEU A 61 4.92 5.25 5.02
CA LEU A 61 4.05 5.58 3.89
C LEU A 61 4.62 6.81 3.17
N LEU A 62 4.95 6.65 1.89
CA LEU A 62 5.34 7.75 1.02
C LEU A 62 4.10 8.34 0.34
N ILE A 63 3.87 9.62 0.56
CA ILE A 63 2.78 10.39 -0.05
C ILE A 63 3.39 11.33 -1.09
N TYR A 64 3.00 11.15 -2.35
CA TYR A 64 3.35 12.06 -3.44
C TYR A 64 2.17 12.98 -3.75
N ASN A 65 2.36 14.28 -3.56
CA ASN A 65 1.42 15.29 -4.00
C ASN A 65 1.92 15.89 -5.31
N ALA A 66 1.29 15.50 -6.43
CA ALA A 66 1.73 15.91 -7.76
C ALA A 66 1.46 17.39 -8.07
N LEU A 67 0.36 17.96 -7.57
CA LEU A 67 0.03 19.38 -7.77
C LEU A 67 1.08 20.31 -7.16
N LYS A 68 1.64 19.93 -6.00
CA LYS A 68 2.70 20.69 -5.32
C LYS A 68 4.10 20.16 -5.59
N THR A 69 4.22 19.01 -6.26
CA THR A 69 5.47 18.28 -6.48
C THR A 69 6.24 18.04 -5.17
N THR A 70 5.56 17.57 -4.14
CA THR A 70 6.15 17.31 -2.81
C THR A 70 6.03 15.85 -2.40
N PHE A 71 7.04 15.38 -1.68
CA PHE A 71 7.05 14.08 -1.03
C PHE A 71 6.95 14.22 0.48
N ARG A 72 6.05 13.47 1.11
CA ARG A 72 5.94 13.36 2.56
C ARG A 72 6.09 11.91 2.97
N LYS A 73 6.99 11.64 3.92
CA LYS A 73 7.12 10.34 4.57
C LYS A 73 6.39 10.37 5.90
N VAL A 74 5.55 9.37 6.14
CA VAL A 74 4.82 9.19 7.39
C VAL A 74 5.26 7.86 7.99
N LYS A 75 5.76 7.86 9.22
CA LYS A 75 6.07 6.61 9.92
C LYS A 75 4.79 5.91 10.30
N VAL A 76 4.74 4.60 10.04
CA VAL A 76 3.60 3.75 10.34
C VAL A 76 4.05 2.70 11.35
N PRO A 77 3.60 2.81 12.62
CA PRO A 77 3.93 1.83 13.64
C PRO A 77 3.24 0.50 13.36
N LYS A 78 3.78 -0.59 13.92
CA LYS A 78 3.08 -1.88 13.95
C LYS A 78 1.88 -1.76 14.90
N ASN A 79 0.70 -2.16 14.45
CA ASN A 79 -0.46 -2.32 15.32
C ASN A 79 -0.36 -3.68 16.07
N PRO A 80 -0.29 -3.69 17.43
CA PRO A 80 -0.26 -4.92 18.22
C PRO A 80 -1.50 -5.80 18.06
N ASP A 81 -2.63 -5.20 17.75
CA ASP A 81 -3.95 -5.83 17.59
C ASP A 81 -4.31 -6.02 16.11
N CYS A 82 -3.32 -5.91 15.21
CA CYS A 82 -3.53 -6.10 13.78
C CYS A 82 -4.16 -7.48 13.48
N PRO A 83 -5.24 -7.54 12.69
CA PRO A 83 -5.97 -8.79 12.46
C PRO A 83 -5.18 -9.81 11.62
N VAL A 84 -4.01 -9.45 11.08
CA VAL A 84 -3.13 -10.37 10.33
C VAL A 84 -1.83 -10.69 11.09
N CYS A 85 -1.14 -9.69 11.65
CA CYS A 85 0.19 -9.88 12.24
C CYS A 85 0.32 -9.48 13.73
N GLY A 86 -0.83 -9.23 14.37
CA GLY A 86 -0.96 -8.97 15.81
C GLY A 86 -0.90 -10.25 16.64
N LYS A 87 -1.13 -10.12 17.96
CA LYS A 87 -1.04 -11.25 18.90
C LYS A 87 -2.16 -12.28 18.73
N ASN A 88 -3.34 -11.82 18.31
CA ASN A 88 -4.52 -12.65 18.11
C ASN A 88 -5.07 -12.40 16.69
N PRO A 89 -4.47 -12.98 15.63
CA PRO A 89 -4.92 -12.78 14.26
C PRO A 89 -6.35 -13.30 14.06
N THR A 90 -7.18 -12.54 13.33
CA THR A 90 -8.55 -12.91 12.97
C THR A 90 -8.71 -13.15 11.47
N ILE A 91 -7.81 -12.62 10.64
CA ILE A 91 -7.73 -12.90 9.20
C ILE A 91 -6.67 -13.98 8.99
N THR A 92 -7.11 -15.21 8.78
CA THR A 92 -6.24 -16.39 8.62
C THR A 92 -6.29 -17.01 7.24
N GLU A 93 -7.24 -16.58 6.41
CA GLU A 93 -7.45 -17.07 5.05
C GLU A 93 -7.62 -15.91 4.08
N LEU A 94 -7.38 -16.18 2.79
CA LEU A 94 -7.59 -15.22 1.73
C LEU A 94 -9.06 -15.28 1.30
N LEU A 95 -9.67 -14.11 1.16
CA LEU A 95 -10.96 -13.96 0.53
C LEU A 95 -10.72 -13.58 -0.93
N ASP A 96 -11.09 -14.48 -1.84
CA ASP A 96 -11.14 -14.17 -3.26
C ASP A 96 -12.44 -13.40 -3.55
N TYR A 97 -12.30 -12.22 -4.15
CA TYR A 97 -13.42 -11.45 -4.67
C TYR A 97 -13.57 -11.73 -6.16
N ASP A 98 -14.80 -11.85 -6.65
CA ASP A 98 -15.07 -12.06 -8.07
C ASP A 98 -14.41 -10.96 -8.93
N ALA A 99 -13.76 -11.39 -10.02
CA ALA A 99 -12.92 -10.54 -10.87
C ALA A 99 -13.66 -9.36 -11.56
N GLU A 100 -14.98 -9.27 -11.42
CA GLU A 100 -15.79 -8.21 -12.02
C GLU A 100 -15.39 -6.80 -11.56
N TYR A 101 -14.80 -6.66 -10.36
CA TYR A 101 -14.34 -5.37 -9.81
C TYR A 101 -13.27 -4.64 -10.64
N CYS A 102 -12.44 -5.38 -11.40
CA CYS A 102 -11.36 -4.81 -12.21
C CYS A 102 -11.68 -4.80 -13.71
N THR A 103 -12.89 -5.16 -14.12
CA THR A 103 -13.26 -5.09 -15.54
C THR A 103 -13.42 -3.63 -15.96
N MET A 104 -12.54 -3.17 -16.85
CA MET A 104 -12.78 -1.97 -17.63
C MET A 104 -13.96 -2.27 -18.54
N ARG A 105 -15.12 -1.69 -18.25
CA ARG A 105 -16.11 -1.44 -19.29
C ARG A 105 -15.60 -0.36 -20.24
#